data_AF-A0A4S0K199-F1
#
_entry.id   AF-A0A4S0K199-F1
#
_cell.length_a   1.000
_cell.length_b   1.000
_cell.length_c   1.000
_cell.angle_alpha   90.00
_cell.angle_beta   90.00
_cell.angle_gamma   90.00
#
_symmetry.space_group_name_H-M   'P 1'
#
loop_
_entity.id
_entity.type
_entity.pdbx_description
1 polymer ?
#
loop_
_entity_poly.entity_id
_entity_poly.type
_entity_poly.pdbx_seq_one_letter_code
_entity_poly.pdbx_strand_id
1 'polypeptide(L)'
;MTDLAWMKTYIGDEAAITLHLSAEEFGAYERLRRHYWQHGMLPDDDVRLMRVTGVDVDRWEAVRSAICSLFEDGWRLPRLDNEREAAAEKREIAIDRARKGADARWRRNASSNAPRMLEAMPKAMLEQCPPAPAPAPEDSAPERKEEGLALTRAKEPNVMLMSMAEAQEHLRSTGALSADENEVNGYLAASRGG
;
A
#
# COMPACT_ATOMS: atom_id res chain seq x y z
N MET A 1 -11.08 14.93 -3.35
CA MET A 1 -10.99 13.53 -2.87
C MET A 1 -10.58 12.68 -4.06
N THR A 2 -9.61 11.79 -3.90
CA THR A 2 -9.24 10.83 -4.96
C THR A 2 -10.41 9.90 -5.24
N ASP A 3 -10.75 9.72 -6.51
CA ASP A 3 -11.98 9.02 -6.90
C ASP A 3 -11.85 7.48 -6.79
N LEU A 4 -10.61 6.98 -6.76
CA LEU A 4 -10.29 5.56 -6.75
C LEU A 4 -9.17 5.27 -5.74
N ALA A 5 -9.50 4.63 -4.61
CA ALA A 5 -8.57 4.37 -3.51
C ALA A 5 -7.63 3.17 -3.74
N TRP A 6 -7.96 2.28 -4.67
CA TRP A 6 -7.23 1.03 -4.91
C TRP A 6 -7.08 0.79 -6.41
N MET A 7 -5.88 0.42 -6.84
CA MET A 7 -5.53 0.07 -8.23
C MET A 7 -5.15 -1.40 -8.31
N LYS A 8 -5.64 -2.10 -9.34
CA LYS A 8 -5.24 -3.49 -9.62
C LYS A 8 -3.92 -3.50 -10.38
N THR A 9 -3.00 -4.34 -9.95
CA THR A 9 -1.69 -4.52 -10.59
C THR A 9 -1.47 -6.01 -10.85
N TYR A 10 -1.12 -6.35 -12.09
CA TYR A 10 -0.71 -7.69 -12.47
C TYR A 10 0.80 -7.71 -12.65
N ILE A 11 1.51 -8.28 -11.69
CA ILE A 11 2.98 -8.21 -11.61
C ILE A 11 3.63 -8.81 -12.86
N GLY A 12 3.07 -9.89 -13.42
CA GLY A 12 3.61 -10.53 -14.63
C GLY A 12 3.52 -9.63 -15.87
N ASP A 13 2.37 -9.01 -16.08
CA ASP A 13 2.16 -8.11 -17.21
C ASP A 13 3.00 -6.83 -17.07
N GLU A 14 3.06 -6.29 -15.86
CA GLU A 14 3.88 -5.10 -15.57
C GLU A 14 5.36 -5.41 -15.76
N ALA A 15 5.86 -6.50 -15.18
CA ALA A 15 7.25 -6.90 -15.36
C ALA A 15 7.59 -7.14 -16.84
N ALA A 16 6.69 -7.75 -17.62
CA ALA A 16 6.92 -7.99 -19.04
C ALA A 16 7.14 -6.69 -19.83
N ILE A 17 6.42 -5.61 -19.50
CA ILE A 17 6.56 -4.33 -20.18
C ILE A 17 7.64 -3.43 -19.56
N THR A 18 7.99 -3.58 -18.29
CA THR A 18 8.93 -2.67 -17.61
C THR A 18 10.32 -3.25 -17.36
N LEU A 19 10.59 -4.53 -17.69
CA LEU A 19 11.88 -5.16 -17.35
C LEU A 19 13.11 -4.48 -17.94
N HIS A 20 12.93 -3.80 -19.07
CA HIS A 20 14.00 -3.11 -19.79
C HIS A 20 14.30 -1.72 -19.22
N LEU A 21 13.48 -1.22 -18.29
CA LEU A 21 13.66 0.08 -17.66
C LEU A 21 14.67 -0.01 -16.51
N SER A 22 15.47 1.03 -16.35
CA SER A 22 16.23 1.29 -15.13
C SER A 22 15.31 1.59 -13.94
N ALA A 23 15.87 1.57 -12.73
CA ALA A 23 15.11 1.89 -11.52
C ALA A 23 14.53 3.31 -11.52
N GLU A 24 15.25 4.29 -12.09
CA GLU A 24 14.79 5.68 -12.20
C GLU A 24 13.63 5.80 -13.20
N GLU A 25 13.76 5.19 -14.38
CA GLU A 25 12.71 5.17 -15.41
C GLU A 25 11.46 4.42 -14.94
N PHE A 26 11.64 3.28 -14.28
CA PHE A 26 10.53 2.52 -13.69
C PHE A 26 9.82 3.34 -12.61
N GLY A 27 10.57 4.01 -11.73
CA GLY A 27 10.00 4.89 -10.71
C GLY A 27 9.22 6.06 -11.30
N ALA A 28 9.74 6.67 -12.37
CA ALA A 28 9.05 7.73 -13.10
C ALA A 28 7.75 7.24 -13.75
N TYR A 29 7.80 6.12 -14.47
CA TYR A 29 6.64 5.48 -15.08
C TYR A 29 5.55 5.17 -14.03
N GLU A 30 5.93 4.53 -12.93
CA GLU A 30 4.99 4.12 -11.88
C GLU A 30 4.37 5.34 -11.16
N ARG A 31 5.12 6.45 -11.01
CA ARG A 31 4.56 7.72 -10.51
C ARG A 31 3.52 8.31 -11.47
N LEU A 32 3.81 8.35 -12.77
CA LEU A 32 2.85 8.81 -13.78
C LEU A 32 1.60 7.95 -13.80
N ARG A 33 1.76 6.62 -13.76
CA ARG A 33 0.66 5.67 -13.75
C ARG A 33 -0.27 5.86 -12.55
N ARG A 34 0.29 6.06 -11.35
CA ARG A 34 -0.50 6.35 -10.13
C ARG A 34 -1.21 7.69 -10.22
N HIS A 35 -0.57 8.72 -10.76
CA HIS A 35 -1.20 10.01 -11.01
C HIS A 35 -2.37 9.85 -12.00
N TYR A 36 -2.15 9.13 -13.09
CA TYR A 36 -3.17 8.82 -14.09
C TYR A 36 -4.37 8.12 -13.44
N TRP A 37 -4.13 7.09 -12.63
CA TRP A 37 -5.16 6.35 -11.89
C TRP A 37 -6.05 7.26 -11.04
N GLN A 38 -5.44 8.23 -10.35
CA GLN A 38 -6.18 9.16 -9.50
C GLN A 38 -6.96 10.21 -10.29
N HIS A 39 -6.43 10.68 -11.43
CA HIS A 39 -6.90 11.91 -12.06
C HIS A 39 -7.66 11.79 -13.36
N GLY A 40 -7.42 10.78 -14.20
CA GLY A 40 -8.07 10.74 -15.53
C GLY A 40 -7.06 10.79 -16.65
N MET A 41 -6.02 11.56 -16.40
CA MET A 41 -5.22 12.17 -17.43
C MET A 41 -3.86 12.53 -16.85
N LEU A 42 -2.89 12.64 -17.75
CA LEU A 42 -1.60 13.23 -17.46
C LEU A 42 -1.52 14.63 -18.09
N PRO A 43 -0.71 15.54 -17.51
CA PRO A 43 -0.41 16.80 -18.15
C PRO A 43 0.38 16.59 -19.46
N ASP A 44 0.09 17.36 -20.49
CA ASP A 44 0.86 17.34 -21.74
C ASP A 44 2.17 18.15 -21.68
N ASP A 45 2.38 18.86 -20.57
CA ASP A 45 3.52 19.74 -20.35
C ASP A 45 4.65 19.01 -19.60
N ASP A 46 5.85 19.01 -20.20
CA ASP A 46 7.03 18.34 -19.66
C ASP A 46 7.38 18.83 -18.25
N VAL A 47 7.25 20.13 -17.93
CA VAL A 47 7.55 20.67 -16.59
C VAL A 47 6.60 20.10 -15.54
N ARG A 48 5.32 19.91 -15.90
CA ARG A 48 4.35 19.27 -15.01
C ARG A 48 4.61 17.78 -14.86
N LEU A 49 4.95 17.08 -15.95
CA LEU A 49 5.30 15.66 -15.90
C LEU A 49 6.52 15.42 -15.01
N MET A 50 7.55 16.25 -15.15
CA MET A 50 8.73 16.21 -14.28
C MET A 50 8.39 16.41 -12.80
N ARG A 51 7.44 17.29 -12.47
CA ARG A 51 6.98 17.47 -11.08
C ARG A 51 6.26 16.24 -10.55
N VAL A 52 5.49 15.55 -11.39
CA VAL A 52 4.80 14.31 -11.02
C VAL A 52 5.81 13.18 -10.83
N THR A 53 6.79 13.05 -11.71
CA THR A 53 7.83 12.01 -11.64
C THR A 53 8.91 12.32 -10.62
N GLY A 54 9.11 13.60 -10.27
CA GLY A 54 10.21 14.10 -9.45
C GLY A 54 11.58 13.91 -10.10
N VAL A 55 11.64 13.90 -11.43
CA VAL A 55 12.88 13.80 -12.21
C VAL A 55 13.35 15.22 -12.56
N ASP A 56 14.66 15.47 -12.44
CA ASP A 56 15.27 16.76 -12.77
C ASP A 56 15.37 17.00 -14.29
N VAL A 57 15.49 18.27 -14.69
CA VAL A 57 15.54 18.69 -16.12
C VAL A 57 16.61 17.90 -16.87
N ASP A 58 17.79 17.75 -16.27
CA ASP A 58 18.97 17.18 -16.93
C ASP A 58 18.79 15.70 -17.30
N ARG A 59 17.91 14.99 -16.60
CA ARG A 59 17.63 13.55 -16.81
C ARG A 59 16.30 13.30 -17.49
N TRP A 60 15.41 14.29 -17.48
CA TRP A 60 14.04 14.13 -17.97
C TRP A 60 13.99 13.64 -19.41
N GLU A 61 14.83 14.17 -20.31
CA GLU A 61 14.81 13.78 -21.71
C GLU A 61 15.11 12.29 -21.92
N ALA A 62 16.12 11.76 -21.21
CA ALA A 62 16.48 10.35 -21.27
C ALA A 62 15.35 9.47 -20.71
N VAL A 63 14.84 9.82 -19.53
CA VAL A 63 13.74 9.08 -18.88
C VAL A 63 12.47 9.10 -19.74
N ARG A 64 12.11 10.27 -20.28
CA ARG A 64 10.98 10.48 -21.17
C ARG A 64 11.10 9.59 -22.41
N SER A 65 12.28 9.54 -23.03
CA SER A 65 12.50 8.70 -24.21
C SER A 65 12.28 7.20 -23.92
N ALA A 66 12.68 6.73 -22.74
CA ALA A 66 12.49 5.32 -22.36
C ALA A 66 11.02 5.00 -22.11
N ILE A 67 10.31 5.85 -21.36
CA ILE A 67 8.93 5.56 -20.93
C ILE A 67 7.88 5.96 -21.97
N CYS A 68 8.17 6.89 -22.89
CA CYS A 68 7.19 7.37 -23.86
C CYS A 68 6.61 6.26 -24.73
N SER A 69 7.38 5.20 -24.99
CA SER A 69 6.93 4.03 -25.76
C SER A 69 5.85 3.20 -25.04
N LEU A 70 5.71 3.36 -23.71
CA LEU A 70 4.71 2.68 -22.90
C LEU A 70 3.36 3.42 -22.88
N PHE A 71 3.31 4.65 -23.39
CA PHE A 71 2.11 5.46 -23.46
C PHE A 71 1.65 5.61 -24.91
N GLU A 72 0.35 5.75 -25.10
CA GLU A 72 -0.21 6.21 -26.36
C GLU A 72 -0.12 7.74 -26.48
N ASP A 73 -0.51 8.26 -27.64
CA ASP A 73 -0.58 9.69 -27.93
C ASP A 73 -1.30 10.46 -26.81
N GLY A 74 -0.67 11.54 -26.35
CA GLY A 74 -1.20 12.34 -25.23
C GLY A 74 -1.12 11.64 -23.88
N TRP A 75 -0.09 10.81 -23.64
CA TRP A 75 0.18 10.17 -22.36
C TRP A 75 -0.98 9.29 -21.86
N ARG A 76 -1.64 8.58 -22.78
CA ARG A 76 -2.79 7.74 -22.47
C ARG A 76 -2.40 6.29 -22.20
N LEU A 77 -3.21 5.64 -21.35
CA LEU A 77 -3.09 4.23 -21.00
C LEU A 77 -4.48 3.57 -21.10
N PRO A 78 -4.94 3.14 -22.30
CA PRO A 78 -6.31 2.64 -22.49
C PRO A 78 -6.65 1.44 -21.63
N ARG A 79 -5.66 0.57 -21.38
CA ARG A 79 -5.81 -0.54 -20.43
C ARG A 79 -6.21 -0.03 -19.05
N LEU A 80 -5.55 1.03 -18.58
CA LEU A 80 -5.81 1.63 -17.29
C LEU A 80 -7.15 2.35 -17.26
N ASP A 81 -7.57 2.99 -18.36
CA ASP A 81 -8.91 3.59 -18.48
C ASP A 81 -10.02 2.55 -18.25
N ASN A 82 -9.94 1.39 -18.93
CA ASN A 82 -10.88 0.29 -18.74
C ASN A 82 -10.90 -0.22 -17.28
N GLU A 83 -9.72 -0.36 -16.67
CA GLU A 83 -9.61 -0.79 -15.27
C GLU A 83 -10.21 0.23 -14.29
N ARG A 84 -10.12 1.53 -14.61
CA ARG A 84 -10.69 2.61 -13.81
C ARG A 84 -12.20 2.68 -13.91
N GLU A 85 -12.74 2.54 -15.11
CA GLU A 85 -14.19 2.46 -15.31
C GLU A 85 -14.78 1.30 -14.50
N ALA A 86 -14.17 0.11 -14.61
CA ALA A 86 -14.57 -1.05 -13.82
C ALA A 86 -14.43 -0.84 -12.30
N ALA A 87 -13.44 -0.07 -11.86
CA ALA A 87 -13.26 0.25 -10.45
C ALA A 87 -14.29 1.29 -9.95
N ALA A 88 -14.63 2.27 -10.79
CA ALA A 88 -15.67 3.26 -10.51
C ALA A 88 -17.04 2.60 -10.37
N GLU A 89 -17.39 1.69 -11.28
CA GLU A 89 -18.64 0.91 -11.20
C GLU A 89 -18.74 0.11 -9.90
N LYS A 90 -17.66 -0.60 -9.52
CA LYS A 90 -17.61 -1.36 -8.26
C LYS A 90 -17.77 -0.46 -7.04
N ARG A 91 -17.18 0.74 -7.08
CA ARG A 91 -17.32 1.73 -6.01
C ARG A 91 -18.78 2.19 -5.89
N GLU A 92 -19.45 2.51 -6.98
CA GLU A 92 -20.86 2.91 -6.97
C GLU A 92 -21.76 1.81 -6.39
N ILE A 93 -21.55 0.57 -6.83
CA ILE A 93 -22.26 -0.60 -6.28
C ILE A 93 -22.01 -0.74 -4.77
N ALA A 94 -20.76 -0.57 -4.32
CA ALA A 94 -20.42 -0.64 -2.90
C ALA A 94 -21.08 0.49 -2.09
N ILE A 95 -21.13 1.71 -2.63
CA ILE A 95 -21.80 2.87 -2.01
C ILE A 95 -23.30 2.61 -1.88
N ASP A 96 -23.96 2.12 -2.94
CA ASP A 96 -25.40 1.80 -2.89
C ASP A 96 -25.71 0.70 -1.88
N ARG A 97 -24.89 -0.35 -1.82
CA ARG A 97 -24.99 -1.40 -0.79
C ARG A 97 -24.80 -0.85 0.62
N ALA A 98 -23.80 0.02 0.81
CA ALA A 98 -23.54 0.66 2.10
C ALA A 98 -24.73 1.53 2.54
N ARG A 99 -25.30 2.31 1.61
CA ARG A 99 -26.49 3.12 1.85
C ARG A 99 -27.70 2.28 2.24
N LYS A 100 -28.03 1.23 1.47
CA LYS A 100 -29.12 0.30 1.78
C LYS A 100 -28.92 -0.39 3.13
N GLY A 101 -27.69 -0.80 3.44
CA GLY A 101 -27.31 -1.38 4.71
C GLY A 101 -27.49 -0.41 5.88
N ALA A 102 -27.11 0.86 5.70
CA ALA A 102 -27.34 1.92 6.67
C ALA A 102 -28.85 2.14 6.88
N ASP A 103 -29.62 2.35 5.82
CA ASP A 103 -31.07 2.56 5.91
C ASP A 103 -31.78 1.41 6.65
N ALA A 104 -31.41 0.15 6.37
CA ALA A 104 -31.97 -1.01 7.05
C ALA A 104 -31.59 -1.09 8.55
N ARG A 105 -30.42 -0.58 8.94
CA ARG A 105 -30.03 -0.48 10.36
C ARG A 105 -30.79 0.62 11.08
N TRP A 106 -30.91 1.79 10.46
CA TRP A 106 -31.56 2.95 11.06
C TRP A 106 -33.09 2.73 11.16
N ARG A 107 -33.72 2.09 10.17
CA ARG A 107 -35.15 1.71 10.25
C ARG A 107 -35.43 0.64 11.31
N ARG A 108 -34.52 -0.33 11.51
CA ARG A 108 -34.67 -1.33 12.60
C ARG A 108 -34.51 -0.72 13.99
N ASN A 109 -33.60 0.23 14.16
CA ASN A 109 -33.40 0.92 15.43
C ASN A 109 -34.44 2.04 15.69
N ALA A 110 -35.13 2.55 14.66
CA ALA A 110 -36.22 3.52 14.83
C ALA A 110 -37.46 2.91 15.54
N SER A 111 -37.64 1.57 15.48
CA SER A 111 -38.75 0.88 16.14
C SER A 111 -38.37 0.26 17.51
N SER A 112 -37.12 0.40 17.95
CA SER A 112 -36.66 -0.14 19.24
C SER A 112 -36.43 0.98 20.25
N ASN A 113 -37.53 1.35 20.91
CA ASN A 113 -37.59 1.95 22.25
C ASN A 113 -36.66 3.15 22.53
N ALA A 114 -37.06 4.34 22.05
CA ALA A 114 -36.67 5.59 22.67
C ALA A 114 -37.92 6.48 22.91
N PRO A 115 -38.66 6.20 23.98
CA PRO A 115 -38.95 7.29 24.91
C PRO A 115 -38.89 6.77 26.34
N ARG A 116 -37.73 6.89 27.01
CA ARG A 116 -37.69 6.82 28.48
C ARG A 116 -36.50 7.50 29.15
N MET A 117 -35.58 8.07 28.37
CA MET A 117 -34.42 8.78 28.93
C MET A 117 -34.55 10.30 28.96
N LEU A 118 -35.65 10.88 28.45
CA LEU A 118 -35.87 12.33 28.51
C LEU A 118 -36.59 12.77 29.79
N GLU A 119 -37.27 11.85 30.49
CA GLU A 119 -38.16 12.19 31.61
C GLU A 119 -37.49 12.02 33.01
N ALA A 120 -36.22 11.61 33.05
CA ALA A 120 -35.50 11.36 34.30
C ALA A 120 -34.32 12.32 34.57
N MET A 121 -34.23 13.44 33.86
CA MET A 121 -33.29 14.52 34.22
C MET A 121 -34.03 15.59 35.05
N PRO A 122 -33.81 15.69 36.37
CA PRO A 122 -34.21 16.87 37.09
C PRO A 122 -33.40 18.07 36.56
N LYS A 123 -34.11 19.16 36.28
CA LYS A 123 -33.65 20.43 35.69
C LYS A 123 -32.57 21.17 36.50
N ALA A 124 -31.98 20.54 37.51
CA ALA A 124 -31.04 21.11 38.47
C ALA A 124 -29.55 20.88 38.13
N MET A 125 -29.23 20.14 37.08
CA MET A 125 -27.82 19.89 36.66
C MET A 125 -27.30 20.80 35.55
N LEU A 126 -28.05 21.84 35.15
CA LEU A 126 -27.64 22.78 34.09
C LEU A 126 -26.99 24.08 34.60
N GLU A 127 -26.87 24.27 35.92
CA GLU A 127 -26.37 25.53 36.52
C GLU A 127 -25.10 25.40 37.37
N GLN A 128 -24.39 24.27 37.32
CA GLN A 128 -23.09 24.14 37.98
C GLN A 128 -22.10 23.48 37.02
N CYS A 129 -21.48 24.30 36.15
CA CYS A 129 -20.15 23.96 35.64
C CYS A 129 -19.17 24.18 36.78
N PRO A 130 -18.60 23.14 37.42
CA PRO A 130 -17.42 23.35 38.24
C PRO A 130 -16.26 23.81 37.34
N PRO A 131 -15.34 24.68 37.83
CA PRO A 131 -14.13 24.98 37.11
C PRO A 131 -13.33 23.68 36.88
N ALA A 132 -12.66 23.61 35.72
CA ALA A 132 -11.92 22.44 35.26
C ALA A 132 -10.94 21.92 36.33
N PRO A 133 -10.88 20.59 36.59
CA PRO A 133 -9.87 20.03 37.46
C PRO A 133 -8.47 20.17 36.82
N ALA A 134 -7.49 20.58 37.63
CA ALA A 134 -6.07 20.63 37.30
C ALA A 134 -5.51 19.24 36.91
N PRO A 135 -4.41 19.15 36.14
CA PRO A 135 -3.93 17.89 35.58
C PRO A 135 -3.55 16.86 36.66
N ALA A 136 -4.08 15.65 36.52
CA ALA A 136 -3.74 14.49 37.34
C ALA A 136 -2.43 13.84 36.84
N PRO A 137 -1.66 13.18 37.73
CA PRO A 137 -0.31 12.71 37.45
C PRO A 137 -0.29 11.55 36.43
N GLU A 138 0.74 11.54 35.58
CA GLU A 138 1.05 10.45 34.66
C GLU A 138 1.52 9.22 35.43
N ASP A 139 0.62 8.26 35.67
CA ASP A 139 0.99 6.85 35.72
C ASP A 139 -0.26 5.98 35.53
N SER A 140 -0.08 4.82 34.88
CA SER A 140 -1.07 3.75 34.62
C SER A 140 -1.91 3.88 33.33
N ALA A 141 -1.27 3.64 32.18
CA ALA A 141 -1.96 3.11 31.01
C ALA A 141 -2.08 1.58 31.12
N PRO A 142 -3.28 0.97 31.08
CA PRO A 142 -3.38 -0.46 30.88
C PRO A 142 -3.15 -0.77 29.40
N GLU A 143 -2.01 -1.41 29.12
CA GLU A 143 -1.70 -2.05 27.84
C GLU A 143 -2.88 -2.92 27.40
N ARG A 144 -3.57 -2.46 26.36
CA ARG A 144 -4.64 -3.21 25.70
C ARG A 144 -3.98 -4.22 24.77
N LYS A 145 -3.89 -5.46 25.25
CA LYS A 145 -3.51 -6.70 24.54
C LYS A 145 -3.65 -6.61 23.01
N GLU A 146 -2.50 -6.47 22.33
CA GLU A 146 -2.33 -6.83 20.91
C GLU A 146 -2.11 -8.33 20.73
N GLU A 147 -2.83 -9.17 21.47
CA GLU A 147 -2.74 -10.62 21.38
C GLU A 147 -3.97 -11.15 20.66
N GLY A 148 -3.95 -11.15 19.32
CA GLY A 148 -5.11 -11.62 18.57
C GLY A 148 -5.01 -11.60 17.05
N LEU A 149 -3.81 -11.58 16.46
CA LEU A 149 -3.66 -11.84 15.02
C LEU A 149 -2.25 -12.37 14.71
N ALA A 150 -1.85 -13.43 15.42
CA ALA A 150 -0.72 -14.24 14.97
C ALA A 150 -1.15 -14.94 13.68
N LEU A 151 -0.69 -14.41 12.53
CA LEU A 151 -0.71 -15.13 11.27
C LEU A 151 -0.08 -16.50 11.51
N THR A 152 -0.88 -17.56 11.45
CA THR A 152 -0.40 -18.94 11.44
C THR A 152 0.26 -19.22 10.08
N ARG A 153 1.48 -18.71 9.93
CA ARG A 153 2.53 -19.25 9.08
C ARG A 153 3.80 -18.98 9.85
N ALA A 154 4.41 -20.02 10.42
CA ALA A 154 5.75 -19.90 10.98
C ALA A 154 6.61 -19.22 9.91
N LYS A 155 7.06 -17.99 10.20
CA LYS A 155 7.88 -17.22 9.27
C LYS A 155 9.26 -17.85 9.35
N GLU A 156 9.53 -18.79 8.45
CA GLU A 156 10.90 -19.27 8.25
C GLU A 156 11.79 -18.02 8.07
N PRO A 157 12.92 -17.95 8.79
CA PRO A 157 13.79 -16.79 8.70
C PRO A 157 14.27 -16.65 7.26
N ASN A 158 14.07 -15.45 6.69
CA ASN A 158 14.52 -15.18 5.34
C ASN A 158 16.04 -15.02 5.36
N VAL A 159 16.75 -16.03 4.88
CA VAL A 159 18.22 -16.08 4.83
C VAL A 159 18.83 -14.87 4.13
N MET A 160 18.10 -14.25 3.17
CA MET A 160 18.56 -13.06 2.45
C MET A 160 18.55 -11.77 3.28
N LEU A 161 17.90 -11.76 4.45
CA LEU A 161 17.82 -10.62 5.36
C LEU A 161 18.71 -10.80 6.61
N MET A 162 19.38 -11.94 6.73
CA MET A 162 20.30 -12.24 7.83
C MET A 162 21.70 -11.71 7.51
N SER A 163 22.47 -11.35 8.53
CA SER A 163 23.92 -11.14 8.37
C SER A 163 24.57 -12.40 7.78
N MET A 164 25.67 -12.28 7.03
CA MET A 164 26.38 -13.45 6.46
C MET A 164 26.71 -14.50 7.53
N ALA A 165 27.07 -14.08 8.74
CA ALA A 165 27.37 -14.99 9.84
C ALA A 165 26.11 -15.75 10.33
N GLU A 166 24.99 -15.04 10.46
CA GLU A 166 23.71 -15.59 10.88
C GLU A 166 23.10 -16.50 9.82
N ALA A 167 23.25 -16.15 8.53
CA ALA A 167 22.85 -16.97 7.40
C ALA A 167 23.63 -18.29 7.34
N GLN A 168 24.95 -18.24 7.56
CA GLN A 168 25.80 -19.44 7.62
C GLN A 168 25.41 -20.36 8.78
N GLU A 169 25.13 -19.81 9.95
CA GLU A 169 24.71 -20.58 11.12
C GLU A 169 23.32 -21.20 10.92
N HIS A 170 22.37 -20.45 10.36
CA HIS A 170 21.06 -20.98 9.98
C HIS A 170 21.18 -22.13 8.97
N LEU A 171 21.98 -21.95 7.92
CA LEU A 171 22.18 -22.98 6.90
C LEU A 171 22.91 -24.22 7.43
N ARG A 172 23.84 -24.07 8.39
CA ARG A 172 24.44 -25.20 9.13
C ARG A 172 23.41 -25.90 10.01
N SER A 173 22.56 -25.14 10.71
CA SER A 173 21.49 -25.68 11.55
C SER A 173 20.42 -26.44 10.75
N THR A 174 20.14 -26.03 9.51
CA THR A 174 19.22 -26.74 8.61
C THR A 174 19.89 -27.86 7.83
N GLY A 175 21.20 -28.10 8.02
CA GLY A 175 21.98 -29.12 7.31
C GLY A 175 22.26 -28.80 5.83
N ALA A 176 22.01 -27.57 5.39
CA ALA A 176 22.24 -27.11 4.01
C ALA A 176 23.70 -26.69 3.77
N LEU A 177 24.48 -26.48 4.83
CA LEU A 177 25.94 -26.28 4.80
C LEU A 177 26.61 -27.34 5.69
N SER A 178 27.40 -28.24 5.10
CA SER A 178 28.21 -29.19 5.87
C SER A 178 29.44 -28.49 6.48
N ALA A 179 29.87 -28.97 7.64
CA ALA A 179 31.01 -28.43 8.39
C ALA A 179 32.38 -28.94 7.89
N ASP A 180 32.47 -29.41 6.65
CA ASP A 180 33.75 -29.77 6.04
C ASP A 180 34.31 -28.55 5.30
N GLU A 181 35.16 -27.80 5.99
CA GLU A 181 35.94 -26.67 5.45
C GLU A 181 37.05 -27.14 4.48
N ASN A 182 36.74 -28.01 3.51
CA ASN A 182 37.74 -28.48 2.54
C ASN A 182 37.24 -28.73 1.12
N GLU A 183 36.21 -28.01 0.66
CA GLU A 183 35.97 -27.80 -0.77
C GLU A 183 36.06 -26.32 -1.13
N VAL A 184 37.29 -25.83 -1.04
CA VAL A 184 37.71 -24.67 -1.81
C VAL A 184 37.63 -25.05 -3.30
N ASN A 185 36.80 -24.32 -4.06
CA ASN A 185 36.75 -24.25 -5.54
C ASN A 185 36.00 -25.33 -6.34
N GLY A 186 34.69 -25.46 -6.14
CA GLY A 186 33.79 -26.06 -7.14
C GLY A 186 33.37 -25.10 -8.29
N TYR A 187 33.32 -23.79 -8.05
CA TYR A 187 32.81 -22.81 -9.02
C TYR A 187 33.86 -22.21 -9.96
N LEU A 188 35.17 -22.44 -9.73
CA LEU A 188 36.25 -21.97 -10.61
C LEU A 188 36.83 -23.06 -11.53
N ALA A 189 36.43 -24.33 -11.38
CA ALA A 189 36.89 -25.42 -12.25
C ALA A 189 36.06 -25.58 -13.55
N ALA A 190 34.90 -24.93 -13.66
CA ALA A 190 34.01 -25.05 -14.83
C ALA A 190 34.25 -23.99 -15.93
N SER A 191 35.25 -23.09 -15.81
CA SER A 191 35.56 -22.08 -16.84
C SER A 191 36.93 -22.22 -17.52
N ARG A 192 37.65 -23.33 -17.30
CA ARG A 192 38.86 -23.66 -18.06
C ARG A 192 38.81 -25.12 -18.50
N GLY A 193 38.05 -25.38 -19.55
CA GLY A 193 37.97 -26.71 -20.17
C GLY A 193 36.85 -26.77 -21.20
N GLY A 194 37.08 -26.17 -22.37
CA GLY A 194 36.18 -26.14 -23.52
C GLY A 194 36.68 -25.16 -24.56
#